data_AF-A0AAD2G2Q0-F1
#
_entry.id   AF-A0AAD2G2Q0-F1
#
_cell.length_a   1.000
_cell.length_b   1.000
_cell.length_c   1.000
_cell.angle_alpha   90.00
_cell.angle_beta   90.00
_cell.angle_gamma   90.00
#
_symmetry.space_group_name_H-M   'P 1'
#
loop_
_entity.id
_entity.type
_entity.pdbx_description
1 polymer ?
#
loop_
_entity_poly.entity_id
_entity_poly.type
_entity_poly.pdbx_seq_one_letter_code
_entity_poly.pdbx_strand_id
1 'polypeptide(L)'
;MVKTEPLSLAFDSSVFADTFAIWAEKFGEEETKDMVLRNPGLLSVQPVYAKKTDDSTMAFSYIIAATRPIGAFGPALIVLLVLTPVIEAVTGIPIRETREAFFANPF
;
A
#
# COMPACT_ATOMS: atom_id res chain seq x y z
N MET A 1 10.17 7.70 -8.50
CA MET A 1 10.86 6.54 -7.91
C MET A 1 11.64 6.92 -6.65
N VAL A 2 12.85 7.50 -6.76
CA VAL A 2 13.73 7.77 -5.59
C VAL A 2 13.11 8.75 -4.58
N LYS A 3 12.34 9.75 -5.02
CA LYS A 3 11.61 10.65 -4.10
C LYS A 3 10.48 9.95 -3.34
N THR A 4 9.84 8.97 -3.96
CA THR A 4 8.68 8.24 -3.44
C THR A 4 9.11 7.07 -2.56
N GLU A 5 10.22 6.44 -2.92
CA GLU A 5 10.81 5.30 -2.25
C GLU A 5 12.32 5.42 -2.30
N PRO A 6 12.94 6.17 -1.37
CA PRO A 6 14.39 6.38 -1.35
C PRO A 6 15.18 5.08 -1.23
N LEU A 7 14.57 4.07 -0.57
CA LEU A 7 15.13 2.72 -0.45
C LEU A 7 15.40 2.05 -1.80
N SER A 8 14.79 2.53 -2.88
CA SER A 8 15.03 2.01 -4.23
C SER A 8 16.47 2.12 -4.72
N LEU A 9 17.27 3.00 -4.11
CA LEU A 9 18.71 3.09 -4.38
C LEU A 9 19.51 1.91 -3.82
N ALA A 10 18.97 1.18 -2.85
CA ALA A 10 19.62 0.02 -2.23
C ALA A 10 19.18 -1.31 -2.84
N PHE A 11 18.29 -1.28 -3.82
CA PHE A 11 17.77 -2.48 -4.47
C PHE A 11 18.80 -3.07 -5.44
N ASP A 12 18.82 -4.40 -5.54
CA ASP A 12 19.60 -5.09 -6.55
C ASP A 12 18.99 -4.85 -7.94
N SER A 13 19.59 -3.96 -8.72
CA SER A 13 19.10 -3.62 -10.05
C SER A 13 19.24 -4.78 -11.06
N SER A 14 20.05 -5.79 -10.76
CA SER A 14 20.25 -6.92 -11.67
C SER A 14 18.97 -7.75 -11.89
N VAL A 15 18.04 -7.71 -10.94
CA VAL A 15 16.78 -8.47 -11.02
C VAL A 15 15.61 -7.68 -11.64
N PHE A 16 15.77 -6.38 -11.88
CA PHE A 16 14.64 -5.50 -12.25
C PHE A 16 13.98 -5.90 -13.56
N ALA A 17 14.78 -6.22 -14.58
CA ALA A 17 14.26 -6.58 -15.90
C ALA A 17 13.45 -7.87 -15.86
N ASP A 18 14.00 -8.90 -15.20
CA ASP A 18 13.35 -10.21 -15.06
C ASP A 18 12.06 -10.11 -14.25
N THR A 19 12.10 -9.37 -13.14
CA THR A 19 10.93 -9.14 -12.29
C THR A 19 9.86 -8.34 -13.03
N PHE A 20 10.23 -7.30 -13.76
CA PHE A 20 9.29 -6.52 -14.58
C PHE A 20 8.65 -7.40 -15.67
N ALA A 21 9.43 -8.24 -16.36
CA ALA A 21 8.91 -9.14 -17.39
C ALA A 21 7.86 -10.11 -16.83
N ILE A 22 8.09 -10.66 -15.63
CA ILE A 22 7.11 -11.54 -14.95
C ILE A 22 5.82 -10.79 -14.63
N TRP A 23 5.92 -9.55 -14.17
CA TRP A 23 4.72 -8.74 -13.90
C TRP A 23 3.98 -8.39 -15.19
N ALA A 24 4.70 -8.01 -16.25
CA ALA A 24 4.12 -7.71 -17.55
C ALA A 24 3.43 -8.92 -18.17
N GLU A 25 3.98 -10.12 -18.02
CA GLU A 25 3.34 -11.37 -18.44
C GLU A 25 2.01 -11.61 -17.70
N LYS A 26 1.93 -11.26 -16.42
CA LYS A 26 0.73 -11.48 -15.59
C LYS A 26 -0.35 -10.44 -15.77
N PHE A 27 0.03 -9.16 -15.81
CA PHE A 27 -0.93 -8.06 -15.70
C PHE A 27 -1.07 -7.24 -16.98
N GLY A 28 -0.20 -7.45 -17.97
CA GLY A 28 -0.04 -6.55 -19.11
C GLY A 28 1.07 -5.54 -18.87
N GLU A 29 1.72 -5.11 -19.95
CA GLU A 29 2.89 -4.22 -19.88
C GLU A 29 2.53 -2.84 -19.33
N GLU A 30 1.44 -2.24 -19.82
CA GLU A 30 1.00 -0.90 -19.41
C GLU A 30 0.52 -0.89 -17.96
N GLU A 31 -0.32 -1.85 -17.57
CA GLU A 31 -0.76 -2.01 -16.19
C GLU A 31 0.42 -2.24 -15.24
N THR A 32 1.44 -2.96 -15.68
CA THR A 32 2.67 -3.18 -14.92
C THR A 32 3.47 -1.90 -14.74
N LYS A 33 3.59 -1.05 -15.78
CA LYS A 33 4.23 0.27 -15.66
C LYS A 33 3.52 1.11 -14.60
N ASP A 34 2.20 1.17 -14.66
CA ASP A 34 1.40 1.92 -13.68
C ASP A 34 1.51 1.32 -12.27
N MET A 35 1.56 0.00 -12.16
CA MET A 35 1.77 -0.72 -10.91
C MET A 35 3.12 -0.36 -10.27
N VAL A 36 4.19 -0.35 -11.05
CA VAL A 36 5.55 -0.01 -10.62
C VAL A 36 5.68 1.49 -10.31
N LEU A 37 5.02 2.37 -11.06
CA LEU A 37 4.99 3.80 -10.77
C LEU A 37 4.38 4.10 -9.40
N ARG A 38 3.32 3.37 -9.03
CA ARG A 38 2.67 3.44 -7.72
C ARG A 38 3.55 2.83 -6.62
N ASN A 39 4.18 1.69 -6.90
CA ASN A 39 5.02 0.98 -5.96
C ASN A 39 6.36 0.51 -6.58
N PRO A 40 7.41 1.33 -6.52
CA PRO A 40 8.71 0.95 -7.07
C PRO A 40 9.38 -0.26 -6.42
N GLY A 41 9.05 -0.57 -5.16
CA GLY A 41 9.49 -1.77 -4.44
C GLY A 41 9.15 -3.08 -5.15
N LEU A 42 8.20 -3.07 -6.08
CA LEU A 42 7.88 -4.26 -6.89
C LEU A 42 9.04 -4.73 -7.77
N LEU A 43 9.99 -3.86 -8.11
CA LEU A 43 11.17 -4.21 -8.90
C LEU A 43 12.25 -4.92 -8.09
N SER A 44 12.28 -4.76 -6.75
CA SER A 44 13.27 -5.44 -5.90
C SER A 44 12.86 -6.83 -5.45
N VAL A 45 11.63 -7.25 -5.79
CA VAL A 45 11.16 -8.61 -5.53
C VAL A 45 11.98 -9.57 -6.37
N GLN A 46 12.51 -10.63 -5.76
CA GLN A 46 13.22 -11.67 -6.50
C GLN A 46 12.26 -12.37 -7.47
N PRO A 47 12.67 -12.66 -8.72
CA PRO A 47 11.82 -13.28 -9.75
C PRO A 47 11.09 -14.54 -9.30
N VAL A 48 11.73 -15.36 -8.45
CA VAL A 48 11.13 -16.58 -7.88
C VAL A 48 9.89 -16.33 -7.05
N TYR A 49 9.80 -15.18 -6.38
CA TYR A 49 8.64 -14.79 -5.58
C TYR A 49 7.60 -14.10 -6.45
N ALA A 50 8.03 -13.24 -7.38
CA ALA A 50 7.12 -12.57 -8.33
C ALA A 50 6.23 -13.58 -9.08
N LYS A 51 6.81 -14.73 -9.48
CA LYS A 51 6.08 -15.84 -10.11
C LYS A 51 4.98 -16.45 -9.24
N LYS A 52 5.13 -16.47 -7.92
CA LYS A 52 4.19 -17.12 -6.99
C LYS A 52 3.04 -16.22 -6.55
N THR A 53 3.15 -14.92 -6.79
CA THR A 53 2.18 -13.91 -6.38
C THR A 53 0.98 -13.84 -7.31
N ASP A 54 -0.17 -13.50 -6.75
CA ASP A 54 -1.45 -13.38 -7.43
C ASP A 54 -1.89 -11.91 -7.55
N ASP A 55 -3.16 -11.71 -7.92
CA ASP A 55 -3.81 -10.42 -8.12
C ASP A 55 -3.79 -9.52 -6.88
N SER A 56 -3.54 -10.07 -5.69
CA SER A 56 -3.37 -9.27 -4.47
C SER A 56 -2.24 -8.24 -4.59
N THR A 57 -1.22 -8.53 -5.41
CA THR A 57 -0.11 -7.62 -5.71
C THR A 57 -0.60 -6.33 -6.36
N MET A 58 -1.51 -6.45 -7.32
CA MET A 58 -2.10 -5.31 -8.01
C MET A 58 -2.94 -4.47 -7.04
N ALA A 59 -3.76 -5.11 -6.21
CA ALA A 59 -4.54 -4.42 -5.18
C ALA A 59 -3.62 -3.66 -4.20
N PHE A 60 -2.53 -4.29 -3.76
CA PHE A 60 -1.58 -3.67 -2.82
C PHE A 60 -0.91 -2.42 -3.41
N SER A 61 -0.62 -2.42 -4.71
CA SER A 61 -0.05 -1.23 -5.36
C SER A 61 -0.99 -0.01 -5.32
N TYR A 62 -2.32 -0.21 -5.38
CA TYR A 62 -3.30 0.86 -5.15
C TYR A 62 -3.34 1.33 -3.70
N ILE A 63 -3.27 0.41 -2.74
CA ILE A 63 -3.20 0.76 -1.30
C ILE A 63 -1.97 1.63 -1.04
N ILE A 64 -0.81 1.26 -1.58
CA ILE A 64 0.42 2.04 -1.45
C ILE A 64 0.27 3.42 -2.10
N ALA A 65 -0.35 3.51 -3.28
CA ALA A 65 -0.63 4.78 -3.93
C ALA A 65 -1.53 5.69 -3.09
N ALA A 66 -2.54 5.15 -2.43
CA ALA A 66 -3.47 5.90 -1.58
C ALA A 66 -2.85 6.30 -0.23
N THR A 67 -2.00 5.44 0.35
CA THR A 67 -1.46 5.63 1.70
C THR A 67 -0.16 6.43 1.73
N ARG A 68 0.69 6.37 0.70
CA ARG A 68 1.94 7.15 0.64
C ARG A 68 1.74 8.67 0.73
N PRO A 69 0.76 9.30 0.06
CA PRO A 69 0.52 10.74 0.17
C PRO A 69 0.19 11.22 1.58
N ILE A 70 -0.34 10.33 2.44
CA ILE A 70 -0.60 10.63 3.86
C ILE A 70 0.71 11.02 4.56
N GLY A 71 1.84 10.42 4.17
CA GLY A 71 3.17 10.83 4.59
C GLY A 71 3.29 11.07 6.10
N ALA A 72 3.67 12.29 6.48
CA ALA A 72 3.85 12.71 7.87
C ALA A 72 2.55 12.79 8.70
N PHE A 73 1.37 12.75 8.07
CA PHE A 73 0.09 12.69 8.76
C PHE A 73 -0.28 11.27 9.23
N GLY A 74 0.44 10.24 8.76
CA GLY A 74 0.23 8.85 9.19
C GLY A 74 0.35 8.69 10.71
N PRO A 75 1.43 9.18 11.34
CA PRO A 75 1.55 9.22 12.80
C PRO A 75 0.40 9.96 13.49
N ALA A 76 -0.09 11.08 12.93
CA ALA A 76 -1.21 11.82 13.50
C ALA A 76 -2.52 11.01 13.45
N LEU A 77 -2.78 10.30 12.35
CA LEU A 77 -3.93 9.39 12.23
C LEU A 77 -3.82 8.20 13.19
N ILE A 78 -2.62 7.64 13.37
CA ILE A 78 -2.37 6.58 14.36
C ILE A 78 -2.63 7.09 15.78
N VAL A 79 -2.14 8.29 16.12
CA VAL A 79 -2.39 8.92 17.42
C VAL A 79 -3.88 9.16 17.64
N LEU A 80 -4.60 9.68 16.64
CA LEU A 80 -6.06 9.84 16.70
C LEU A 80 -6.76 8.49 16.96
N LEU A 81 -6.38 7.44 16.23
CA LEU A 81 -6.92 6.08 16.40
C LEU A 81 -6.67 5.54 17.82
N VAL A 82 -5.47 5.71 18.35
CA VAL A 82 -5.10 5.28 19.71
C VAL A 82 -5.84 6.09 20.78
N LEU A 83 -6.10 7.38 20.53
CA LEU A 83 -6.80 8.27 21.45
C LEU A 83 -8.33 8.15 21.39
N THR A 84 -8.91 7.41 20.43
CA THR A 84 -10.36 7.17 20.32
C THR A 84 -11.06 6.90 21.67
N PRO A 85 -10.63 5.96 22.54
CA PRO A 85 -11.32 5.71 23.81
C PRO A 85 -11.34 6.93 24.75
N VAL A 86 -10.29 7.77 24.73
CA VAL A 86 -10.22 9.00 25.53
C VAL A 86 -11.15 10.06 24.96
N ILE A 87 -11.20 10.18 23.63
CA ILE A 87 -12.10 11.11 22.94
C ILE A 87 -13.55 10.73 23.24
N GLU A 88 -13.92 9.46 23.15
CA GLU A 88 -15.27 8.99 23.48
C GLU A 88 -15.61 9.26 24.95
N ALA A 89 -14.68 9.01 25.88
CA ALA A 89 -14.90 9.25 27.30
C ALA A 89 -15.13 10.74 27.64
N VAL A 90 -14.45 11.65 26.94
CA VAL A 90 -14.57 13.11 27.16
C VAL A 90 -15.75 13.72 26.40
N THR A 91 -16.05 13.22 25.19
CA THR A 91 -17.06 13.81 24.30
C THR A 91 -18.42 13.13 24.34
N GLY A 92 -18.50 11.88 24.83
CA GLY A 92 -19.71 11.06 24.82
C GLY A 92 -20.15 10.60 23.43
N ILE A 93 -19.36 10.86 22.38
CA ILE A 93 -19.68 10.44 21.00
C ILE A 93 -19.27 8.97 20.84
N PRO A 94 -20.16 8.06 20.43
CA PRO A 94 -19.85 6.63 20.31
C PRO A 94 -19.19 6.32 18.96
N ILE A 95 -17.92 6.70 18.82
CA ILE A 95 -17.14 6.58 17.58
C ILE A 95 -16.96 5.10 17.18
N ARG A 96 -16.68 4.21 18.14
CA ARG A 96 -16.47 2.77 17.93
C ARG A 96 -17.74 2.05 17.48
N GLU A 97 -18.88 2.31 18.12
CA GLU A 97 -20.16 1.73 17.73
C GLU A 97 -20.58 2.21 16.33
N THR A 98 -20.38 3.50 16.04
CA THR A 98 -20.65 4.08 14.71
C THR A 98 -19.77 3.45 13.64
N ARG A 99 -18.48 3.22 13.95
CA ARG A 99 -17.53 2.53 13.07
C ARG A 99 -17.94 1.07 12.83
N GLU A 100 -18.32 0.35 13.87
CA GLU A 100 -18.76 -1.04 13.77
C GLU A 100 -20.05 -1.17 12.96
N ALA A 101 -21.02 -0.28 13.15
CA ALA A 101 -22.24 -0.23 12.36
C ALA A 101 -21.96 0.04 10.87
N PHE A 102 -21.00 0.93 10.57
CA PHE A 102 -20.57 1.23 9.20
C PHE A 102 -19.92 0.02 8.51
N PHE A 103 -19.06 -0.73 9.21
CA PHE A 103 -18.42 -1.93 8.65
C PHE A 103 -19.34 -3.17 8.63
N ALA A 104 -20.36 -3.22 9.48
CA ALA A 104 -21.36 -4.29 9.49
C ALA A 104 -22.40 -4.16 8.38
N ASN A 105 -22.62 -2.95 7.84
CA ASN A 105 -23.49 -2.70 6.68
C ASN A 105 -22.78 -1.81 5.65
N PRO A 106 -21.86 -2.36 4.86
CA PRO A 106 -21.18 -1.61 3.81
C PRO A 106 -22.06 -1.57 2.55
N PHE A 107 -23.27 -0.99 2.64
CA PHE A 107 -24.30 -0.94 1.59
C PHE A 107 -24.82 -2.28 1.05
#